data_AF-A0A1J5I4A3-F1
#
_entry.id   AF-A0A1J5I4A3-F1
#
_cell.length_a   1.000
_cell.length_b   1.000
_cell.length_c   1.000
_cell.angle_alpha   90.00
_cell.angle_beta   90.00
_cell.angle_gamma   90.00
#
_symmetry.space_group_name_H-M   'P 1'
#
loop_
_entity.id
_entity.type
_entity.pdbx_description
1 polymer ?
#
loop_
_entity_poly.entity_id
_entity_poly.type
_entity_poly.pdbx_seq_one_letter_code
_entity_poly.pdbx_strand_id
1 'polypeptide(L)'
;MFESHYIAMLCALVLGGEPEVTHPYAVGYDLHRIRVDCETPTQVVEVGRDTRSSLDSIQQALFAAHLTGKSPMVVLIDTDGREGAIEFRVRTAAEMVGVEYRVYSGDFLAKNLMGS
;
A
#
# COMPACT_ATOMS: atom_id res chain seq x y z
N MET A 1 -6.02 15.86 -8.31
CA MET A 1 -5.35 15.47 -7.04
C MET A 1 -4.45 14.29 -7.33
N PHE A 2 -3.24 14.25 -6.77
CA PHE A 2 -2.29 13.18 -6.99
C PHE A 2 -2.50 12.04 -5.99
N GLU A 3 -2.14 10.82 -6.40
CA GLU A 3 -2.24 9.59 -5.61
C GLU A 3 -1.53 9.69 -4.25
N SER A 4 -0.40 10.38 -4.20
CA SER A 4 0.36 10.64 -2.97
C SER A 4 -0.45 11.34 -1.87
N HIS A 5 -1.45 12.17 -2.20
CA HIS A 5 -2.32 12.79 -1.19
C HIS A 5 -3.27 11.76 -0.56
N TYR A 6 -3.83 10.85 -1.37
CA TYR A 6 -4.68 9.78 -0.85
C TYR A 6 -3.90 8.84 0.06
N ILE A 7 -2.67 8.50 -0.33
CA ILE A 7 -1.77 7.67 0.47
C ILE A 7 -1.49 8.31 1.83
N ALA A 8 -1.07 9.57 1.84
CA ALA A 8 -0.76 10.28 3.08
C ALA A 8 -1.96 10.37 4.02
N MET A 9 -3.15 10.68 3.49
CA MET A 9 -4.37 10.78 4.29
C MET A 9 -4.86 9.42 4.79
N LEU A 10 -4.88 8.40 3.92
CA LEU A 10 -5.21 7.03 4.31
C LEU A 10 -4.28 6.56 5.43
N CYS A 11 -2.98 6.77 5.26
CA CYS A 11 -2.00 6.35 6.24
C CYS A 11 -2.20 7.02 7.60
N ALA A 12 -2.22 8.36 7.62
CA ALA A 12 -2.27 9.12 8.85
C ALA A 12 -3.63 9.03 9.55
N LEU A 13 -4.73 9.10 8.79
CA LEU A 13 -6.09 9.29 9.36
C LEU A 13 -6.85 7.98 9.53
N VAL A 14 -6.57 6.95 8.72
CA VAL A 14 -7.31 5.68 8.76
C VAL A 14 -6.46 4.57 9.36
N LEU A 15 -5.19 4.47 8.97
CA LEU A 15 -4.30 3.40 9.43
C LEU A 15 -3.48 3.77 10.67
N GLY A 16 -3.43 5.06 11.04
CA GLY A 16 -2.66 5.55 12.18
C GLY A 16 -1.15 5.34 12.02
N GLY A 17 -0.66 5.42 10.78
CA GLY A 17 0.74 5.22 10.42
C GLY A 17 1.47 6.49 9.98
N GLU A 18 2.76 6.34 9.72
CA GLU A 18 3.61 7.35 9.09
C GLU A 18 3.66 7.12 7.57
N PRO A 19 3.37 8.13 6.75
CA PRO A 19 3.40 7.98 5.30
C PRO A 19 4.82 8.10 4.72
N GLU A 20 5.06 7.44 3.59
CA GLU A 20 6.28 7.56 2.78
C GLU A 20 7.61 7.27 3.54
N VAL A 21 7.61 6.25 4.42
CA VAL A 21 8.78 5.88 5.22
C VAL A 21 9.85 5.20 4.36
N THR A 22 11.11 5.61 4.52
CA THR A 22 12.25 5.07 3.76
C THR A 22 13.08 4.09 4.58
N HIS A 23 13.33 2.90 4.02
CA HIS A 23 14.19 1.88 4.64
C HIS A 23 15.44 1.62 3.80
N PRO A 24 16.64 1.66 4.40
CA PRO A 24 17.85 1.24 3.73
C PRO A 24 17.97 -0.30 3.68
N TYR A 25 18.61 -0.82 2.64
CA TYR A 25 19.06 -2.21 2.59
C TYR A 25 20.37 -2.33 1.81
N ALA A 26 21.17 -3.34 2.13
CA ALA A 26 22.46 -3.56 1.51
C ALA A 26 22.40 -4.69 0.48
N VAL A 27 23.08 -4.51 -0.65
CA VAL A 27 23.32 -5.54 -1.67
C VAL A 27 24.83 -5.61 -1.90
N GLY A 28 25.50 -6.55 -1.23
CA GLY A 28 26.96 -6.57 -1.20
C GLY A 28 27.50 -5.31 -0.50
N TYR A 29 28.25 -4.48 -1.23
CA TYR A 29 28.80 -3.22 -0.73
C TYR A 29 27.94 -1.99 -1.06
N ASP A 30 26.85 -2.17 -1.81
CA ASP A 30 25.99 -1.08 -2.25
C ASP A 30 24.83 -0.86 -1.28
N LEU A 31 24.59 0.41 -0.95
CA LEU A 31 23.46 0.83 -0.13
C LEU A 31 22.30 1.27 -1.03
N HIS A 32 21.19 0.58 -0.92
CA HIS A 32 19.93 0.88 -1.59
C HIS A 32 18.86 1.33 -0.59
N ARG A 33 17.73 1.81 -1.11
CA ARG A 33 16.58 2.21 -0.31
C ARG A 33 15.28 1.81 -0.97
N ILE A 34 14.28 1.48 -0.15
CA ILE A 34 12.88 1.42 -0.56
C ILE A 34 12.11 2.51 0.17
N ARG A 35 10.95 2.88 -0.39
CA ARG A 35 9.99 3.76 0.27
C ARG A 35 8.68 3.00 0.36
N VAL A 36 8.13 2.92 1.57
CA VAL A 36 6.86 2.27 1.88
C VAL A 36 5.79 3.35 1.94
N ASP A 37 4.64 3.12 1.32
CA ASP A 37 3.57 4.11 1.28
C ASP A 37 3.04 4.48 2.67
N CYS A 38 2.89 3.49 3.55
CA CYS A 38 2.49 3.70 4.93
C CYS A 38 3.09 2.67 5.90
N GLU A 39 3.50 3.12 7.07
CA GLU A 39 4.03 2.27 8.12
C GLU A 39 3.35 2.50 9.47
N THR A 40 2.76 1.45 10.02
CA THR A 40 2.19 1.46 11.38
C THR A 40 3.17 0.77 12.34
N PRO A 41 2.89 0.73 13.67
CA PRO A 41 3.72 -0.04 14.59
C PRO A 41 3.83 -1.53 14.25
N THR A 42 2.85 -2.09 13.53
CA THR A 42 2.76 -3.54 13.28
C THR A 42 2.70 -3.93 11.80
N GLN A 43 2.50 -2.98 10.89
CA GLN A 43 2.28 -3.24 9.48
C GLN A 43 3.09 -2.31 8.58
N VAL A 44 3.49 -2.82 7.42
CA VAL A 44 3.94 -2.05 6.27
C VAL A 44 2.91 -2.20 5.16
N VAL A 45 2.50 -1.09 4.57
CA VAL A 45 1.35 -1.03 3.67
C VAL A 45 1.77 -0.38 2.36
N GLU A 46 1.51 -1.06 1.26
CA GLU A 46 1.61 -0.49 -0.09
C GLU A 46 0.21 -0.19 -0.63
N VAL A 47 0.05 0.99 -1.23
CA VAL A 47 -1.23 1.48 -1.70
C VAL A 47 -1.21 1.55 -3.22
N GLY A 48 -2.06 0.76 -3.84
CA GLY A 48 -2.26 0.77 -5.29
C GLY A 48 -3.55 1.44 -5.72
N ARG A 49 -3.67 1.70 -7.01
CA ARG A 49 -4.93 1.97 -7.71
C ARG A 49 -5.33 0.79 -8.59
N ASP A 50 -6.54 0.78 -9.11
CA ASP A 50 -7.03 -0.15 -10.14
C ASP A 50 -6.31 -0.03 -11.52
N THR A 51 -4.98 0.11 -11.50
CA THR A 51 -4.13 0.23 -12.69
C THR A 51 -2.94 -0.71 -12.61
N ARG A 52 -2.28 -0.93 -13.75
CA ARG A 52 -1.16 -1.87 -13.88
C ARG A 52 -0.01 -1.62 -12.88
N SER A 53 0.17 -0.40 -12.35
CA SER A 53 1.20 -0.10 -11.36
C SER A 53 1.09 -1.04 -10.15
N SER A 54 -0.11 -1.31 -9.65
CA SER A 54 -0.36 -2.07 -8.42
C SER A 54 0.02 -3.56 -8.47
N LEU A 55 0.51 -4.04 -9.61
CA LEU A 55 1.00 -5.42 -9.72
C LEU A 55 2.30 -5.63 -8.92
N ASP A 56 3.07 -4.57 -8.64
CA ASP A 56 4.29 -4.66 -7.83
C ASP A 56 4.05 -4.53 -6.32
N SER A 57 2.88 -4.05 -5.89
CA SER A 57 2.55 -3.79 -4.49
C SER A 57 2.75 -5.00 -3.57
N ILE A 58 2.49 -6.22 -4.06
CA ILE A 58 2.73 -7.45 -3.30
C ILE A 58 4.22 -7.66 -3.04
N GLN A 59 5.05 -7.48 -4.07
CA GLN A 59 6.49 -7.65 -3.94
C GLN A 59 7.08 -6.59 -3.01
N GLN A 60 6.65 -5.34 -3.16
CA GLN A 60 7.05 -4.22 -2.32
C GLN A 60 6.67 -4.45 -0.85
N ALA A 61 5.41 -4.80 -0.57
CA ALA A 61 4.94 -5.05 0.80
C ALA A 61 5.68 -6.22 1.46
N LEU A 62 5.90 -7.33 0.74
CA LEU A 62 6.64 -8.48 1.25
C LEU A 62 8.11 -8.13 1.53
N PHE A 63 8.75 -7.35 0.66
CA PHE A 63 10.14 -6.95 0.86
C PHE A 63 10.28 -5.96 2.01
N ALA A 64 9.37 -4.99 2.13
CA ALA A 64 9.30 -4.09 3.28
C ALA A 64 9.06 -4.86 4.58
N ALA A 65 8.20 -5.87 4.57
CA ALA A 65 7.95 -6.73 5.73
C ALA A 65 9.20 -7.50 6.14
N HIS A 66 9.95 -8.01 5.15
CA HIS A 66 11.25 -8.65 5.40
C HIS A 66 12.25 -7.70 6.08
N LEU A 67 12.34 -6.45 5.65
CA LEU A 67 13.28 -5.46 6.24
C LEU A 67 12.87 -5.01 7.65
N THR A 68 11.56 -4.86 7.90
CA THR A 68 11.05 -4.25 9.13
C THR A 68 10.62 -5.26 10.20
N GLY A 69 10.41 -6.52 9.82
CA GLY A 69 9.80 -7.55 10.68
C GLY A 69 8.30 -7.35 10.94
N LYS A 70 7.65 -6.43 10.22
CA LYS A 70 6.22 -6.12 10.34
C LYS A 70 5.39 -6.98 9.40
N SER A 71 4.08 -7.03 9.63
CA SER A 71 3.15 -7.74 8.74
C SER A 71 2.92 -6.93 7.45
N PRO A 72 2.94 -7.57 6.26
CA PRO A 72 2.64 -6.89 5.01
C PRO A 72 1.12 -6.69 4.82
N MET A 73 0.75 -5.55 4.25
CA MET A 73 -0.61 -5.26 3.78
C MET A 73 -0.54 -4.59 2.41
N VAL A 74 -1.55 -4.86 1.57
CA VAL A 74 -1.83 -4.07 0.37
C VAL A 74 -3.21 -3.45 0.49
N VAL A 75 -3.28 -2.15 0.18
CA VAL A 75 -4.54 -1.44 0.02
C VAL A 75 -4.74 -1.11 -1.45
N LEU A 76 -5.88 -1.47 -2.02
CA LEU A 76 -6.29 -0.99 -3.34
C LEU A 76 -7.36 0.12 -3.23
N ILE A 77 -7.14 1.21 -3.96
CA ILE A 77 -8.14 2.27 -4.14
C ILE A 77 -8.98 1.93 -5.37
N ASP A 78 -10.24 1.61 -5.14
CA ASP A 78 -11.25 1.36 -6.17
C ASP A 78 -11.78 2.69 -6.72
N THR A 79 -11.62 2.95 -8.03
CA THR A 79 -12.00 4.22 -8.65
C THR A 79 -13.28 4.15 -9.48
N ASP A 80 -13.77 2.95 -9.82
CA ASP A 80 -14.94 2.77 -10.68
C ASP A 80 -16.06 1.90 -10.09
N GLY A 81 -15.85 1.36 -8.88
CA GLY A 81 -16.82 0.56 -8.15
C GLY A 81 -16.86 -0.91 -8.59
N ARG A 82 -15.87 -1.38 -9.36
CA ARG A 82 -15.86 -2.73 -9.94
C ARG A 82 -14.50 -3.39 -9.75
N GLU A 83 -14.51 -4.71 -9.50
CA GLU A 83 -13.26 -5.47 -9.53
C GLU A 83 -12.84 -5.72 -10.98
N GLY A 84 -11.78 -5.04 -11.40
CA GLY A 84 -11.09 -5.28 -12.67
C GLY A 84 -10.10 -6.44 -12.63
N ALA A 85 -9.49 -6.70 -13.78
CA ALA A 85 -8.51 -7.77 -13.92
C ALA A 85 -7.23 -7.53 -13.10
N ILE A 86 -6.89 -6.28 -12.77
CA ILE A 86 -5.71 -5.96 -11.97
C ILE A 86 -5.98 -6.30 -10.50
N GLU A 87 -7.10 -5.82 -9.99
CA GLU A 87 -7.52 -5.98 -8.60
C GLU A 87 -7.70 -7.45 -8.26
N PHE A 88 -8.34 -8.21 -9.16
CA PHE A 88 -8.47 -9.66 -9.03
C PHE A 88 -7.09 -10.34 -8.91
N ARG A 89 -6.11 -9.93 -9.72
CA ARG A 89 -4.76 -10.52 -9.70
C ARG A 89 -4.01 -10.18 -8.41
N VAL A 90 -4.08 -8.93 -7.98
CA VAL A 90 -3.42 -8.47 -6.74
C VAL A 90 -4.04 -9.18 -5.53
N ARG A 91 -5.37 -9.22 -5.43
CA ARG A 91 -6.09 -9.93 -4.36
C ARG A 91 -5.73 -11.41 -4.33
N THR A 92 -5.79 -12.09 -5.48
CA THR A 92 -5.46 -13.52 -5.57
C THR A 92 -4.02 -13.77 -5.11
N ALA A 93 -3.06 -12.95 -5.55
CA ALA A 93 -1.67 -13.08 -5.12
C ALA A 93 -1.50 -12.82 -3.62
N ALA A 94 -2.16 -11.80 -3.07
CA ALA A 94 -2.13 -11.50 -1.63
C ALA A 94 -2.63 -12.68 -0.79
N GLU A 95 -3.79 -13.24 -1.16
CA GLU A 95 -4.40 -14.39 -0.49
C GLU A 95 -3.45 -15.61 -0.50
N MET A 96 -2.77 -15.87 -1.63
CA MET A 96 -1.83 -17.01 -1.76
C MET A 96 -0.64 -16.92 -0.82
N VAL A 97 -0.18 -15.73 -0.46
CA VAL A 97 1.01 -15.52 0.39
C VAL A 97 0.66 -15.01 1.79
N GLY A 98 -0.62 -14.89 2.13
CA GLY A 98 -1.09 -14.41 3.44
C GLY A 98 -0.84 -12.93 3.69
N VAL A 99 -0.77 -12.10 2.63
CA VAL A 99 -0.71 -10.65 2.75
C VAL A 99 -2.12 -10.12 2.99
N GLU A 100 -2.30 -9.26 4.00
CA GLU A 100 -3.61 -8.64 4.23
C GLU A 100 -3.97 -7.73 3.05
N TYR A 101 -5.18 -7.89 2.52
CA TYR A 101 -5.65 -7.13 1.37
C TYR A 101 -6.94 -6.38 1.72
N ARG A 102 -6.94 -5.06 1.51
CA ARG A 102 -8.11 -4.20 1.75
C ARG A 102 -8.41 -3.34 0.52
N VAL A 103 -9.68 -3.01 0.34
CA VAL A 103 -10.13 -2.11 -0.72
C VAL A 103 -10.84 -0.92 -0.08
N TYR A 104 -10.49 0.28 -0.50
CA TYR A 104 -11.20 1.51 -0.16
C TYR A 104 -11.74 2.16 -1.42
N SER A 105 -12.98 2.62 -1.37
CA SER A 105 -13.55 3.41 -2.47
C SER A 105 -12.88 4.79 -2.52
N GLY A 106 -12.39 5.18 -3.70
CA GLY A 106 -11.85 6.52 -3.95
C GLY A 106 -12.87 7.61 -3.61
N ASP A 107 -14.15 7.36 -3.90
CA ASP A 107 -15.28 8.21 -3.55
C ASP A 107 -15.45 8.38 -2.04
N PHE A 108 -15.28 7.30 -1.28
CA PHE A 108 -15.33 7.34 0.19
C PHE A 108 -14.17 8.17 0.75
N LEU A 109 -12.94 7.95 0.27
CA LEU A 109 -11.76 8.70 0.70
C LEU A 109 -11.93 10.19 0.36
N ALA A 110 -12.41 10.50 -0.84
CA ALA A 110 -12.64 11.86 -1.28
C ALA A 110 -13.69 12.59 -0.43
N LYS A 111 -14.82 11.94 -0.11
CA LYS A 111 -15.92 12.59 0.62
C LYS A 111 -15.66 12.73 2.12
N ASN A 112 -15.00 11.75 2.73
CA ASN A 112 -14.90 11.65 4.20
C ASN A 112 -13.57 12.14 4.77
N LEU A 113 -12.49 12.12 3.98
CA LEU A 113 -11.19 12.64 4.42
C LEU A 113 -10.95 14.09 3.98
N MET A 114 -11.71 14.59 3.01
CA MET A 114 -11.53 15.95 2.44
C MET A 114 -12.67 16.93 2.76
N GLY A 115 -13.70 16.48 3.49
CA GLY A 115 -14.93 17.25 3.77
C GLY A 115 -14.98 17.96 5.14
N SER A 116 -13.87 17.99 5.88
CA SER A 116 -13.73 18.63 7.19
C SER A 116 -12.68 19.71 7.21
#